data_AF-A0A9D1IZL4-F1
#
_entry.id   AF-A0A9D1IZL4-F1
#
_cell.length_a   1.000
_cell.length_b   1.000
_cell.length_c   1.000
_cell.angle_alpha   90.00
_cell.angle_beta   90.00
_cell.angle_gamma   90.00
#
_symmetry.space_group_name_H-M   'P 1'
#
loop_
_entity.id
_entity.type
_entity.pdbx_description
1 polymer ?
#
loop_
_entity_poly.entity_id
_entity_poly.type
_entity_poly.pdbx_seq_one_letter_code
_entity_poly.pdbx_strand_id
1 'polypeptide(L)'
;MKLMGEMAKLEKYLGGVKEMKKLPGALFVIDSRKEHNAIAEARKLHIPIVAIVDTNCDPDEVDYVIPANDDAIRAIKLISATMANAVQEGRQGADNASDEAAKVEESDEAAE
;
A
#
# COMPACT_ATOMS: atom_id res chain seq x y z
N MET A 1 24.37 -26.42 -4.04
CA MET A 1 24.52 -24.99 -3.72
C MET A 1 23.86 -24.02 -4.71
N LYS A 2 23.80 -24.30 -6.03
CA LYS A 2 23.09 -23.43 -7.00
C LYS A 2 21.61 -23.18 -6.65
N LEU A 3 20.86 -24.25 -6.31
CA LEU A 3 19.43 -24.15 -5.95
C LEU A 3 19.17 -23.28 -4.72
N MET A 4 20.04 -23.33 -3.70
CA MET A 4 19.92 -22.48 -2.51
C MET A 4 20.17 -21.00 -2.85
N GLY A 5 21.11 -20.72 -3.75
CA GLY A 5 21.36 -19.35 -4.22
C GLY A 5 20.21 -18.80 -5.08
N GLU A 6 19.62 -19.64 -5.93
CA GLU A 6 18.44 -19.26 -6.73
C GLU A 6 17.21 -19.02 -5.84
N MET A 7 16.97 -19.89 -4.85
CA MET A 7 15.91 -19.69 -3.86
C MET A 7 16.09 -18.38 -3.10
N ALA A 8 17.30 -18.09 -2.60
CA ALA A 8 17.57 -16.83 -1.89
C ALA A 8 17.38 -15.60 -2.79
N LYS A 9 17.75 -15.70 -4.08
CA LYS A 9 17.56 -14.63 -5.04
C LYS A 9 16.07 -14.38 -5.31
N LEU A 10 15.28 -15.44 -5.51
CA LEU A 10 13.84 -15.34 -5.72
C LEU A 10 13.13 -14.77 -4.49
N GLU A 11 13.48 -15.24 -3.29
CA GLU A 11 12.90 -14.72 -2.04
C GLU A 11 13.19 -13.21 -1.87
N LYS A 12 14.41 -12.77 -2.19
CA LYS A 12 14.80 -11.35 -2.10
C LYS A 12 13.96 -10.46 -3.02
N TYR A 13 13.67 -10.89 -4.25
CA TYR A 13 12.98 -10.04 -5.24
C TYR A 13 11.46 -10.21 -5.23
N LEU A 14 10.96 -11.40 -4.94
CA LEU A 14 9.54 -11.75 -5.09
C LEU A 14 8.85 -12.04 -3.76
N GLY A 15 9.57 -12.11 -2.64
CA GLY A 15 8.99 -12.45 -1.33
C GLY A 15 7.83 -11.52 -0.93
N GLY A 16 7.95 -10.22 -1.23
CA GLY A 16 6.92 -9.23 -0.90
C GLY A 16 5.62 -9.35 -1.71
N VAL A 17 5.66 -9.98 -2.89
CA VAL A 17 4.50 -10.13 -3.79
C VAL A 17 4.05 -11.59 -3.93
N LYS A 18 4.72 -12.53 -3.26
CA LYS A 18 4.48 -13.97 -3.37
C LYS A 18 3.04 -14.37 -3.07
N GLU A 19 2.43 -13.74 -2.07
CA GLU A 19 1.06 -14.04 -1.64
C GLU A 19 -0.02 -13.19 -2.37
N MET A 20 0.38 -12.33 -3.31
CA MET A 20 -0.56 -11.48 -4.05
C MET A 20 -1.30 -12.28 -5.12
N LYS A 21 -2.61 -12.49 -4.93
CA LYS A 21 -3.49 -13.18 -5.89
C LYS A 21 -4.15 -12.25 -6.91
N LYS A 22 -4.18 -10.94 -6.64
CA LYS A 22 -4.81 -9.91 -7.45
C LYS A 22 -3.89 -8.69 -7.52
N LEU A 23 -4.13 -7.83 -8.51
CA LEU A 23 -3.47 -6.53 -8.60
C LEU A 23 -3.77 -5.68 -7.35
N PRO A 24 -2.82 -4.83 -6.90
CA PRO A 24 -3.02 -3.99 -5.73
C PRO A 24 -4.07 -2.91 -6.01
N GLY A 25 -4.90 -2.60 -5.02
CA GLY A 25 -5.93 -1.55 -5.12
C GLY A 25 -5.37 -0.13 -4.94
N ALA A 26 -4.18 0.00 -4.37
CA ALA A 26 -3.41 1.25 -4.26
C ALA A 26 -1.93 0.91 -4.09
N LEU A 27 -1.05 1.83 -4.50
CA LEU A 27 0.39 1.71 -4.33
C LEU A 27 0.92 2.82 -3.41
N PHE A 28 1.68 2.44 -2.38
CA PHE A 28 2.41 3.38 -1.53
C PHE A 28 3.89 3.38 -1.93
N VAL A 29 4.42 4.54 -2.30
CA VAL A 29 5.80 4.71 -2.82
C VAL A 29 6.60 5.67 -1.94
N ILE A 30 7.86 5.34 -1.74
CA ILE A 30 8.84 6.20 -1.06
C ILE A 30 9.84 6.62 -2.11
N ASP A 31 10.11 7.92 -2.22
CA ASP A 31 10.99 8.52 -3.24
C ASP A 31 10.51 8.23 -4.67
N SER A 32 9.63 9.11 -5.17
CA SER A 32 9.07 9.01 -6.52
C SER A 32 10.13 9.10 -7.62
N ARG A 33 11.27 9.76 -7.37
CA ARG A 33 12.33 9.92 -8.36
C ARG A 33 13.11 8.62 -8.55
N LYS A 34 13.46 7.92 -7.48
CA LYS A 34 14.15 6.62 -7.57
C LYS A 34 13.21 5.55 -8.14
N GLU A 35 11.94 5.56 -7.74
CA GLU A 35 10.95 4.53 -8.09
C GLU A 35 10.05 4.87 -9.30
N HIS A 36 10.58 5.63 -10.26
CA HIS A 36 9.85 6.06 -11.48
C HIS A 36 9.21 4.90 -12.27
N ASN A 37 9.85 3.73 -12.32
CA ASN A 37 9.30 2.57 -13.03
C ASN A 37 8.02 2.06 -12.36
N ALA A 38 7.99 2.00 -11.02
CA ALA A 38 6.81 1.56 -10.28
C ALA A 38 5.65 2.52 -10.48
N ILE A 39 5.93 3.83 -10.50
CA ILE A 39 4.94 4.88 -10.78
C ILE A 39 4.40 4.75 -12.20
N ALA A 40 5.29 4.58 -13.20
CA ALA A 40 4.89 4.44 -14.59
C ALA A 40 4.03 3.18 -14.84
N GLU A 41 4.35 2.07 -14.17
CA GLU A 41 3.56 0.83 -14.24
C GLU A 41 2.21 0.99 -13.55
N ALA A 42 2.17 1.59 -12.36
CA ALA A 42 0.94 1.85 -11.62
C ALA A 42 -0.01 2.78 -12.41
N ARG A 43 0.50 3.86 -13.01
CA ARG A 43 -0.29 4.75 -13.86
C ARG A 43 -0.88 4.05 -15.07
N LYS A 44 -0.10 3.16 -15.73
CA LYS A 44 -0.59 2.36 -16.87
C LYS A 44 -1.71 1.40 -16.47
N LEU A 45 -1.64 0.85 -15.27
CA LEU A 45 -2.63 -0.07 -14.73
C LEU A 45 -3.78 0.64 -14.00
N HIS A 46 -3.81 1.97 -14.00
CA HIS A 46 -4.78 2.80 -13.29
C HIS A 46 -4.86 2.51 -11.79
N ILE A 47 -3.72 2.19 -11.18
CA ILE A 47 -3.60 1.96 -9.74
C ILE A 47 -3.32 3.32 -9.08
N PRO A 48 -4.12 3.75 -8.08
CA PRO A 48 -3.90 5.03 -7.40
C PRO A 48 -2.61 5.00 -6.59
N ILE A 49 -1.86 6.09 -6.66
CA ILE A 49 -0.51 6.22 -6.10
C ILE A 49 -0.51 7.21 -4.95
N VAL A 50 -0.07 6.74 -3.78
CA VAL A 50 0.23 7.56 -2.61
C VAL A 50 1.75 7.60 -2.45
N ALA A 51 2.38 8.77 -2.46
CA ALA A 51 3.83 8.84 -2.36
C ALA A 51 4.35 9.98 -1.50
N ILE A 52 5.53 9.74 -0.91
CA ILE A 52 6.33 10.78 -0.27
C ILE A 52 7.05 11.58 -1.35
N VAL A 53 6.85 12.89 -1.37
CA VAL A 53 7.47 13.82 -2.33
C VAL A 53 8.34 14.80 -1.56
N ASP A 54 9.65 14.78 -1.86
CA ASP A 54 10.60 15.79 -1.40
C ASP A 54 10.80 16.87 -2.47
N THR A 55 11.60 17.89 -2.15
CA THR A 55 11.93 19.06 -2.99
C THR A 55 12.49 18.74 -4.39
N ASN A 56 12.93 17.50 -4.63
CA ASN A 56 13.56 17.06 -5.87
C ASN A 56 12.66 16.16 -6.74
N CYS A 57 11.40 15.98 -6.35
CA CYS A 57 10.43 15.10 -6.99
C CYS A 57 9.29 15.93 -7.64
N ASP A 58 8.71 15.42 -8.72
CA ASP A 58 7.57 16.05 -9.39
C ASP A 58 6.24 15.55 -8.78
N PRO A 59 5.44 16.42 -8.12
CA PRO A 59 4.18 16.02 -7.51
C PRO A 59 3.10 15.63 -8.53
N ASP A 60 3.24 16.01 -9.80
CA ASP A 60 2.22 15.75 -10.84
C ASP A 60 2.16 14.27 -11.27
N GLU A 61 3.16 13.47 -10.87
CA GLU A 61 3.22 12.04 -11.18
C GLU A 61 2.45 11.16 -10.17
N VAL A 62 1.95 11.75 -9.08
CA VAL A 62 1.39 11.06 -7.91
C VAL A 62 -0.03 11.58 -7.62
N ASP A 63 -0.98 10.68 -7.32
CA ASP A 63 -2.37 11.06 -7.05
C ASP A 63 -2.54 11.68 -5.64
N TYR A 64 -1.88 11.09 -4.64
CA TYR A 64 -1.91 11.55 -3.25
C TYR A 64 -0.51 11.84 -2.74
N VAL A 65 -0.18 13.13 -2.70
CA VAL A 65 1.14 13.61 -2.34
C VAL A 65 1.26 13.82 -0.83
N ILE A 66 2.31 13.24 -0.23
CA ILE A 66 2.72 13.49 1.16
C ILE A 66 4.03 14.29 1.11
N PRO A 67 4.00 15.62 1.35
CA PRO A 67 5.22 16.43 1.35
C PRO A 67 6.07 16.09 2.59
N ALA A 68 7.21 15.44 2.39
CA ALA A 68 8.12 15.10 3.47
C ALA A 68 9.53 14.75 2.94
N ASN A 69 10.49 14.69 3.86
CA ASN A 69 11.86 14.28 3.57
C ASN A 69 11.94 12.76 3.39
N ASP A 70 12.30 12.30 2.20
CA ASP A 70 12.46 10.90 1.82
C ASP A 70 13.87 10.32 2.06
N ASP A 71 14.89 11.16 2.23
CA ASP A 71 16.26 10.73 2.54
C ASP A 71 16.43 10.36 4.03
N ALA A 72 15.61 10.92 4.91
CA ALA A 72 15.74 10.72 6.35
C ALA A 72 15.06 9.43 6.83
N ILE A 73 15.85 8.46 7.30
CA ILE A 73 15.34 7.19 7.86
C ILE A 73 14.28 7.39 8.96
N ARG A 74 14.38 8.45 9.76
CA ARG A 74 13.39 8.77 10.80
C ARG A 74 12.05 9.21 10.20
N ALA A 75 12.09 10.02 9.15
CA ALA A 75 10.88 10.49 8.46
C ALA A 75 10.21 9.32 7.74
N ILE A 76 10.98 8.51 6.99
CA ILE A 76 10.49 7.29 6.35
C ILE A 76 9.82 6.36 7.38
N LYS A 77 10.51 6.06 8.49
CA LYS A 77 9.95 5.18 9.53
C LYS A 77 8.67 5.73 10.12
N LEU A 78 8.60 7.04 10.38
CA LEU A 78 7.41 7.68 10.91
C LEU A 78 6.23 7.55 9.93
N ILE A 79 6.42 7.95 8.68
CA ILE A 79 5.35 7.95 7.67
C ILE A 79 4.90 6.53 7.34
N SER A 80 5.83 5.60 7.14
CA SER A 80 5.49 4.20 6.87
C SER A 80 4.76 3.54 8.05
N ALA A 81 5.14 3.87 9.30
CA ALA A 81 4.43 3.37 10.48
C ALA A 81 3.02 3.95 10.58
N THR A 82 2.86 5.25 10.35
CA THR A 82 1.54 5.90 10.32
C THR A 82 0.65 5.32 9.21
N MET A 83 1.21 5.08 8.03
CA MET A 83 0.50 4.44 6.91
C MET A 83 0.09 3.00 7.26
N ALA A 84 0.97 2.22 7.91
CA ALA A 84 0.65 0.88 8.37
C ALA A 84 -0.50 0.89 9.39
N ASN A 85 -0.48 1.82 10.34
CA ASN A 85 -1.57 1.99 11.30
C ASN A 85 -2.88 2.34 10.60
N ALA A 86 -2.87 3.29 9.64
CA ALA A 86 -4.06 3.67 8.87
C ALA A 86 -4.65 2.48 8.08
N VAL A 87 -3.81 1.63 7.49
CA VAL A 87 -4.27 0.41 6.81
C VAL A 87 -4.87 -0.60 7.79
N GLN A 88 -4.30 -0.73 8.99
CA GLN A 88 -4.84 -1.60 10.03
C GLN A 88 -6.19 -1.10 10.56
N GLU A 89 -6.29 0.19 10.85
CA GLU A 89 -7.54 0.85 11.27
C GLU A 89 -8.62 0.73 10.20
N GLY A 90 -8.27 0.95 8.92
CA GLY A 90 -9.21 0.78 7.81
C GLY A 90 -9.72 -0.65 7.65
N ARG A 91 -8.88 -1.66 7.91
CA ARG A 91 -9.30 -3.08 7.92
C ARG A 91 -10.24 -3.37 9.09
N GLN A 92 -9.87 -2.95 10.30
CA GLN A 92 -10.72 -3.14 11.49
C GLN A 92 -12.07 -2.44 11.36
N GLY A 93 -12.09 -1.23 10.78
CA GLY A 93 -13.32 -0.50 10.50
C GLY A 93 -14.20 -1.20 9.47
N ALA A 94 -13.61 -1.82 8.44
CA ALA A 94 -14.35 -2.62 7.47
C ALA A 94 -14.95 -3.90 8.08
N ASP A 95 -14.20 -4.58 8.95
CA ASP A 95 -14.67 -5.78 9.64
C ASP A 95 -15.83 -5.44 10.61
N ASN A 96 -15.70 -4.35 11.38
CA ASN A 96 -16.78 -3.88 12.26
C ASN A 96 -18.03 -3.40 11.49
N ALA A 97 -17.85 -2.73 10.33
CA ALA A 97 -18.96 -2.31 9.49
C ALA A 97 -19.69 -3.52 8.85
N SER A 98 -18.96 -4.59 8.53
CA SER A 98 -19.58 -5.85 8.07
C SER A 98 -20.37 -6.56 9.18
N ASP A 99 -19.88 -6.51 10.43
CA ASP A 99 -20.58 -7.06 11.59
C ASP A 99 -21.82 -6.23 11.97
N GLU A 100 -21.77 -4.90 11.80
CA GLU A 100 -22.94 -4.03 12.00
C GLU A 100 -23.97 -4.19 10.88
N ALA A 101 -23.55 -4.33 9.62
CA ALA A 101 -24.47 -4.61 8.51
C ALA A 101 -25.17 -5.96 8.67
N ALA A 102 -24.45 -7.00 9.12
CA ALA A 102 -25.04 -8.31 9.41
C ALA A 102 -26.06 -8.26 10.56
N LYS A 103 -25.82 -7.43 11.59
CA LYS A 103 -26.78 -7.20 12.69
C LYS A 103 -28.02 -6.43 12.27
N VAL A 104 -27.89 -5.49 11.33
CA VAL A 104 -29.04 -4.73 10.81
C VAL A 104 -29.93 -5.64 9.95
N GLU A 105 -29.35 -6.48 9.08
CA GLU A 105 -30.10 -7.47 8.30
C GLU A 105 -30.80 -8.51 9.20
N GLU A 106 -30.15 -9.00 10.25
CA GLU A 106 -30.75 -9.95 11.20
C GLU A 106 -31.88 -9.30 12.04
N SER A 107 -31.83 -7.99 12.26
CA SER A 107 -32.88 -7.23 12.95
C SER A 107 -34.09 -6.90 12.08
N ASP A 108 -33.90 -6.72 10.76
CA ASP A 108 -34.99 -6.52 9.80
C ASP A 108 -35.69 -7.84 9.46
N GLU A 109 -34.96 -8.97 9.36
CA GLU A 109 -35.56 -10.31 9.18
C GLU A 109 -36.34 -10.81 10.41
N ALA A 110 -36.00 -10.36 11.62
CA ALA A 110 -36.71 -10.74 12.85
C ALA A 110 -37.97 -9.89 13.12
N ALA A 111 -38.21 -8.83 12.34
CA ALA A 111 -39.34 -7.91 12.47
C ALA A 111 -40.46 -8.15 11.44
N GLU A 112 -40.27 -9.07 10.48
CA GLU A 112 -41.30 -9.62 9.57
C GLU A 112 -41.80 -10.99 10.06
#